data_AF-A0A658Z1P1-F1
#
_entry.id   AF-A0A658Z1P1-F1
#
_cell.length_a   1.000
_cell.length_b   1.000
_cell.length_c   1.000
_cell.angle_alpha   90.00
_cell.angle_beta   90.00
_cell.angle_gamma   90.00
#
_symmetry.space_group_name_H-M   'P 1'
#
loop_
_entity.id
_entity.type
_entity.pdbx_description
1 polymer ?
#
loop_
_entity_poly.entity_id
_entity_poly.type
_entity_poly.pdbx_seq_one_letter_code
_entity_poly.pdbx_strand_id
1 'polypeptide(L)' 'MNAYELQALRHIFAMTIDECATWIAQTGDSESWRQWENGKCAIPDCVVEQLLAMRQ' A
#
# COMPACT_ATOMS: atom_id res chain seq x y z
N MET A 1 4.00 9.75 0.57
CA MET A 1 3.15 8.98 1.50
C MET A 1 4.06 8.29 2.51
N ASN A 2 3.69 8.24 3.79
CA ASN A 2 4.44 7.53 4.84
C ASN A 2 3.72 6.24 5.28
N ALA A 3 4.36 5.46 6.14
CA ALA A 3 3.86 4.17 6.63
C ALA A 3 2.47 4.25 7.29
N TYR A 4 2.23 5.28 8.11
CA TYR A 4 0.94 5.48 8.78
C TYR A 4 -0.16 5.88 7.80
N GLU A 5 0.16 6.72 6.81
CA GLU A 5 -0.78 7.10 5.74
C GLU A 5 -1.17 5.88 4.89
N LEU A 6 -0.22 5.00 4.57
CA LEU A 6 -0.46 3.76 3.85
C LEU A 6 -1.40 2.84 4.63
N GLN A 7 -1.11 2.63 5.92
CA GLN A 7 -1.92 1.79 6.80
C GLN A 7 -3.34 2.34 6.94
N ALA A 8 -3.49 3.66 7.11
CA ALA A 8 -4.79 4.32 7.17
C ALA A 8 -5.59 4.11 5.87
N LEU A 9 -4.95 4.23 4.70
CA LEU A 9 -5.62 4.01 3.42
C LEU A 9 -6.08 2.58 3.23
N ARG A 10 -5.27 1.59 3.59
CA ARG A 10 -5.70 0.18 3.56
C ARG A 10 -6.94 -0.05 4.41
N HIS A 11 -7.00 0.57 5.59
CA HIS A 11 -8.18 0.51 6.45
C HIS A 11 -9.40 1.24 5.87
N ILE A 12 -9.20 2.39 5.23
CA ILE A 12 -10.27 3.13 4.52
C ILE A 12 -10.87 2.28 3.40
N PHE A 13 -10.03 1.60 2.62
CA PHE A 13 -10.49 0.73 1.53
C PHE A 13 -10.96 -0.65 2.00
N ALA A 14 -10.85 -0.96 3.29
CA ALA A 14 -11.19 -2.27 3.87
C ALA A 14 -10.49 -3.46 3.16
N MET A 15 -9.27 -3.24 2.66
CA MET A 15 -8.48 -4.27 1.96
C MET A 15 -7.50 -4.97 2.91
N THR A 16 -7.23 -6.23 2.62
CA THR A 16 -6.15 -7.00 3.23
C THR A 16 -4.80 -6.63 2.63
N ILE A 17 -3.71 -6.97 3.32
CA ILE A 17 -2.35 -6.78 2.81
C ILE A 17 -2.16 -7.55 1.49
N ASP A 18 -2.70 -8.77 1.39
CA ASP A 18 -2.55 -9.60 0.19
C ASP A 18 -3.29 -9.01 -1.01
N GLU A 19 -4.50 -8.47 -0.79
CA GLU A 19 -5.24 -7.74 -1.83
C GLU A 19 -4.50 -6.48 -2.27
N CYS A 20 -3.92 -5.74 -1.33
CA CYS A 20 -3.13 -4.56 -1.65
C CYS A 20 -1.87 -4.91 -2.47
N ALA A 21 -1.13 -5.95 -2.06
CA ALA A 21 0.05 -6.41 -2.78
C ALA A 21 -0.29 -6.92 -4.20
N THR A 22 -1.46 -7.55 -4.36
CA THR A 22 -1.92 -8.10 -5.63
C THR A 22 -2.47 -7.03 -6.57
N TRP A 23 -3.37 -6.17 -6.08
CA TRP A 23 -4.16 -5.28 -6.93
C TRP A 23 -3.63 -3.84 -7.01
N ILE A 24 -2.91 -3.40 -5.97
CA ILE A 24 -2.35 -2.04 -5.90
C ILE A 24 -0.88 -2.06 -6.30
N ALA A 25 -0.08 -2.89 -5.62
CA ALA A 25 1.34 -3.00 -5.93
C ALA A 25 1.63 -3.85 -7.18
N GLN A 26 0.68 -4.71 -7.59
CA GLN A 26 0.82 -5.63 -8.73
C GLN A 26 2.06 -6.52 -8.66
N THR A 27 2.57 -6.76 -7.45
CA THR A 27 3.71 -7.66 -7.21
C THR A 27 3.27 -9.02 -6.71
N GLY A 28 2.11 -9.09 -6.03
CA GLY A 28 1.70 -10.25 -5.23
C GLY A 28 2.59 -10.49 -4.00
N ASP A 29 3.52 -9.58 -3.73
CA ASP A 29 4.46 -9.68 -2.61
C ASP A 29 3.95 -8.91 -1.39
N SER A 30 3.26 -9.63 -0.53
CA SER A 30 2.75 -9.15 0.74
C SER A 30 3.84 -8.81 1.75
N GLU A 31 5.06 -9.31 1.58
CA GLU A 31 6.17 -8.98 2.47
C GLU A 31 6.65 -7.55 2.21
N SER A 32 6.82 -7.17 0.95
CA SER A 32 7.11 -5.77 0.58
C SER A 32 6.07 -4.81 1.16
N TRP A 33 4.77 -5.13 1.04
CA TRP A 33 3.70 -4.30 1.62
C TRP A 33 3.82 -4.19 3.15
N ARG A 34 4.09 -5.29 3.85
CA ARG A 34 4.35 -5.26 5.30
C ARG A 34 5.55 -4.41 5.65
N GLN A 35 6.63 -4.45 4.86
CA GLN A 35 7.82 -3.64 5.12
C GLN A 35 7.52 -2.14 4.97
N TRP A 36 6.66 -1.76 4.02
CA TRP A 36 6.20 -0.39 3.85
C TRP A 36 5.33 0.09 5.01
N GLU A 37 4.34 -0.69 5.45
CA GLU A 37 3.48 -0.34 6.61
C GLU A 37 4.26 -0.27 7.93
N ASN A 38 5.37 -1.00 8.04
CA ASN A 38 6.24 -0.93 9.21
C ASN A 38 7.33 0.16 9.10
N GLY A 39 7.36 0.94 8.01
CA GLY A 39 8.36 1.97 7.79
C GLY A 39 9.79 1.46 7.59
N LYS A 40 9.96 0.17 7.26
CA LYS A 40 11.28 -0.45 7.02
C LYS A 40 11.86 -0.07 5.65
N CYS A 41 10.98 0.17 4.67
CA CYS A 41 11.35 0.59 3.32
C CYS A 41 10.44 1.73 2.85
N ALA A 42 10.95 2.53 1.91
CA ALA A 42 10.14 3.55 1.24
C ALA A 42 9.06 2.90 0.38
N ILE A 43 7.90 3.54 0.31
CA ILE A 43 6.79 3.13 -0.56
C ILE A 43 7.16 3.55 -2.00
N PRO A 44 7.08 2.66 -3.00
CA PRO A 44 7.30 3.02 -4.39
C PRO A 44 6.30 4.08 -4.89
N ASP A 45 6.76 5.04 -5.69
CA ASP A 45 5.91 6.13 -6.18
C ASP A 45 4.71 5.62 -6.99
N CYS A 46 4.87 4.54 -7.78
CA CYS A 46 3.76 3.93 -8.52
C CYS A 46 2.61 3.44 -7.62
N VAL A 47 2.92 2.94 -6.41
CA VAL A 47 1.93 2.51 -5.43
C VAL A 47 1.22 3.72 -4.83
N VAL A 48 1.97 4.79 -4.56
CA VAL A 48 1.43 6.07 -4.06
C VAL A 48 0.47 6.69 -5.08
N GLU A 49 0.87 6.74 -6.35
CA GLU A 49 0.05 7.25 -7.45
C GLU A 49 -1.25 6.46 -7.60
N GLN A 50 -1.19 5.13 -7.57
CA GLN A 50 -2.37 4.27 -7.65
C GLN A 50 -3.34 4.50 -6.48
N LEU A 51 -2.83 4.59 -5.25
CA LEU A 51 -3.63 4.88 -4.06
C LEU A 51 -4.27 6.28 -4.07
N LEU A 52 -3.58 7.26 -4.68
CA LEU A 52 -4.14 8.61 -4.86
C LEU A 52 -5.23 8.63 -5.93
N ALA A 53 -5.07 7.86 -7.01
CA ALA A 53 -6.08 7.71 -8.05
C ALA A 53 -7.37 7.05 -7.51
N MET A 54 -7.24 6.06 -6.61
CA MET A 54 -8.38 5.41 -5.96
C MET A 54 -9.15 6.30 -4.97
N ARG A 55 -8.61 7.46 -4.61
CA ARG A 55 -9.22 8.40 -3.65
C ARG A 55 -10.19 9.39 -4.32
N GLN A 56 -10.16 9.51 -5.65
CA GLN A 56 -11.06 10.36 -6.43
C GLN A 56 -12.41 9.69 -6.65
#